data_AF-A0A136HDQ0-F1
#
_entry.id   AF-A0A136HDQ0-F1
#
_cell.length_a   1.000
_cell.length_b   1.000
_cell.length_c   1.000
_cell.angle_alpha   90.00
_cell.angle_beta   90.00
_cell.angle_gamma   90.00
#
_symmetry.space_group_name_H-M   'P 1'
#
loop_
_entity.id
_entity.type
_entity.pdbx_description
1 polymer ?
#
loop_
_entity_poly.entity_id
_entity_poly.type
_entity_poly.pdbx_seq_one_letter_code
_entity_poly.pdbx_strand_id
1 'polypeptide(L)' 'MQADNKTAESAKQKLLELFDDVLSHDGFGEIRIETKILKRQQKEVILHCGKQYRFVVDV' A
#
# COMPACT_ATOMS: atom_id res chain seq x y z
N MET A 1 26.53 -9.61 -0.48
CA MET A 1 25.30 -9.31 -1.25
C MET A 1 24.10 -9.86 -0.50
N GLN A 2 23.50 -9.13 0.46
CA GLN A 2 22.30 -9.65 1.18
C GLN A 2 21.46 -8.58 1.92
N ALA A 3 21.71 -7.28 1.71
CA ALA A 3 20.98 -6.22 2.42
C ALA A 3 19.70 -5.75 1.71
N ASP A 4 19.61 -5.90 0.38
CA ASP A 4 18.50 -5.36 -0.43
C ASP A 4 17.17 -6.14 -0.30
N ASN A 5 17.21 -7.39 0.18
CA ASN A 5 16.01 -8.23 0.21
C ASN A 5 15.09 -7.94 1.43
N LYS A 6 15.64 -7.42 2.52
CA LYS A 6 14.88 -7.27 3.78
C LYS A 6 13.82 -6.16 3.69
N THR A 7 14.12 -5.07 2.98
CA THR A 7 13.20 -3.93 2.81
C THR A 7 12.11 -4.20 1.77
N ALA A 8 12.43 -4.97 0.72
CA ALA A 8 11.43 -5.39 -0.26
C ALA A 8 10.43 -6.37 0.36
N GLU A 9 10.92 -7.34 1.14
CA GLU A 9 10.06 -8.26 1.89
C GLU A 9 9.21 -7.55 2.93
N SER A 10 9.74 -6.53 3.63
CA SER A 10 8.91 -5.75 4.58
C SER A 10 7.78 -4.99 3.89
N ALA A 11 8.02 -4.42 2.70
CA ALA A 11 6.97 -3.74 1.94
C ALA A 11 5.89 -4.71 1.46
N LYS A 12 6.27 -5.92 1.03
CA LYS A 12 5.32 -6.98 0.64
C LYS A 12 4.50 -7.45 1.83
N GLN A 13 5.13 -7.73 2.97
CA GLN A 13 4.42 -8.13 4.19
C GLN A 13 3.42 -7.05 4.60
N LYS A 14 3.81 -5.77 4.55
CA LYS A 14 2.89 -4.69 4.87
C LYS A 14 1.73 -4.58 3.90
N LEU A 15 1.96 -4.81 2.60
CA LEU A 15 0.88 -4.84 1.62
C LEU A 15 -0.15 -5.96 1.92
N LEU A 16 0.33 -7.16 2.29
CA LEU A 16 -0.56 -8.27 2.65
C LEU A 16 -1.38 -7.94 3.90
N GLU A 17 -0.77 -7.37 4.93
CA GLU A 17 -1.50 -6.90 6.12
C GLU A 17 -2.61 -5.89 5.74
N LEU A 18 -2.28 -4.88 4.92
CA LEU A 18 -3.26 -3.88 4.48
C LEU A 18 -4.37 -4.49 3.62
N PHE A 19 -4.04 -5.52 2.83
CA PHE A 19 -5.02 -6.27 2.06
C PHE A 19 -6.00 -7.02 2.96
N ASP A 20 -5.51 -7.69 4.00
CA ASP A 20 -6.36 -8.36 5.00
C ASP A 20 -7.23 -7.36 5.77
N ASP A 21 -6.69 -6.19 6.13
CA ASP A 21 -7.42 -5.10 6.77
C ASP A 21 -8.58 -4.60 5.89
N VAL A 22 -8.34 -4.39 4.60
CA VAL A 22 -9.37 -3.96 3.65
C VAL A 22 -10.39 -5.07 3.38
N LEU A 23 -9.96 -6.32 3.27
CA LEU A 23 -10.84 -7.46 3.03
C LEU A 23 -11.77 -7.74 4.21
N SER A 24 -11.30 -7.50 5.44
CA SER A 24 -12.11 -7.62 6.65
C SER A 24 -13.03 -6.41 6.91
N HIS A 25 -12.85 -5.31 6.17
CA HIS A 25 -13.65 -4.11 6.33
C HIS A 25 -15.04 -4.26 5.70
N ASP A 26 -16.09 -4.05 6.49
CA ASP A 26 -17.48 -4.02 6.00
C ASP A 26 -17.76 -2.66 5.34
N GLY A 27 -17.61 -2.61 4.02
CA GLY A 27 -17.81 -1.40 3.24
C GLY A 27 -16.88 -1.32 2.03
N PHE A 28 -16.34 -0.13 1.78
CA PHE A 28 -15.41 0.13 0.68
C PHE A 28 -14.01 0.40 1.22
N GLY A 29 -13.01 -0.22 0.62
CA GLY A 29 -11.60 0.09 0.87
C GLY A 29 -10.83 0.24 -0.43
N GLU A 30 -9.79 1.08 -0.39
CA GLU A 30 -8.86 1.30 -1.48
C GLU A 30 -7.44 1.09 -0.98
N ILE A 31 -6.66 0.34 -1.75
CA ILE A 31 -5.21 0.26 -1.60
C ILE A 31 -4.61 0.78 -2.90
N ARG A 32 -3.74 1.79 -2.80
CA ARG A 32 -3.00 2.32 -3.95
C ARG A 32 -1.50 2.18 -3.70
N ILE A 33 -0.82 1.58 -4.67
CA ILE A 33 0.62 1.35 -4.64
C ILE A 33 1.28 2.25 -5.68
N GLU A 34 2.23 3.06 -5.25
CA GLU A 34 3.09 3.83 -6.14
C GLU A 34 4.52 3.37 -6.00
N THR A 35 5.21 3.17 -7.13
CA THR A 35 6.63 2.82 -7.13
C THR A 35 7.39 3.84 -7.98
N LYS A 36 8.41 4.45 -7.38
CA LYS A 36 9.33 5.36 -8.07
C LYS A 36 10.69 4.72 -8.18
N ILE A 37 11.24 4.69 -9.39
CA ILE A 37 12.62 4.27 -9.62
C ILE A 37 13.51 5.49 -9.35
N LEU A 38 14.36 5.39 -8.33
CA LEU A 38 15.29 6.43 -7.95
C LEU A 38 16.66 6.21 -8.63
N LYS A 39 17.57 7.16 -8.43
CA LYS A 39 18.96 7.01 -8.87
C LYS A 39 19.61 5.81 -8.17
N ARG A 40 20.64 5.22 -8.79
CA ARG A 40 21.42 4.09 -8.25
C ARG A 40 20.60 2.82 -7.97
N GLN A 41 19.62 2.50 -8.83
CA GLN A 41 18.80 1.27 -8.74
C GLN A 41 17.98 1.13 -7.45
N GLN A 42 17.81 2.22 -6.69
CA GLN A 42 16.89 2.22 -5.55
C GLN A 42 15.45 2.37 -6.04
N LYS A 43 14.52 1.78 -5.31
CA LYS A 43 13.09 1.93 -5.54
C LYS A 43 12.45 2.48 -4.27
N GLU A 44 11.64 3.51 -4.42
CA GLU A 44 10.74 3.97 -3.38
C GLU A 44 9.37 3.34 -3.62
N VAL A 45 8.82 2.68 -2.60
CA VAL A 45 7.49 2.07 -2.64
C VAL A 45 6.61 2.80 -1.64
N ILE A 46 5.51 3.37 -2.10
CA ILE A 46 4.55 4.11 -1.28
C ILE A 46 3.24 3.31 -1.29
N LEU A 47 2.76 2.96 -0.10
CA LEU A 47 1.48 2.29 0.10
C LEU A 47 0.49 3.29 0.69
N HIS A 48 -0.53 3.65 -0.09
CA HIS A 48 -1.66 4.42 0.39
C HIS A 48 -2.76 3.46 0.84
N CYS A 49 -3.07 3.49 2.13
CA CYS A 49 -4.19 2.78 2.73
C CYS A 49 -4.63 3.56 3.98
N GLY A 50 -5.93 3.82 4.13
CA GLY A 50 -6.45 4.58 5.26
C GLY A 50 -7.83 5.16 5.05
N LYS A 51 -8.19 6.13 5.90
CA LYS A 51 -9.52 6.73 5.93
C LYS A 51 -9.87 7.38 4.59
N GLN A 52 -10.96 6.93 4.01
CA GLN A 52 -11.60 7.62 2.89
C GLN A 52 -12.84 8.34 3.38
N TYR A 53 -13.02 9.57 2.91
CA TYR A 53 -14.19 10.39 3.20
C TYR A 53 -15.09 10.33 1.97
N ARG A 54 -16.15 9.53 2.06
CA ARG A 54 -17.14 9.38 0.99
C ARG A 54 -18.47 9.96 1.44
N PHE A 55 -19.12 10.66 0.53
CA PHE A 55 -20.45 11.22 0.74
C PHE A 55 -21.36 10.68 -0.37
N VAL A 56 -22.53 10.18 0.01
CA VAL A 56 -23.63 9.94 -0.93
C VAL A 56 -24.47 11.21 -0.92
N VAL A 57 -24.70 11.79 -2.10
CA VAL A 57 -25.48 13.03 -2.26
C VAL A 57 -26.63 12.73 -3.19
N ASP A 58 -27.85 12.91 -2.71
CA ASP A 58 -29.07 12.81 -3.51
C ASP A 58 -29.26 14.09 -4.35
N VAL A 59 -29.87 13.95 -5.53
CA VAL A 59 -30.23 15.06 -6.44
C VAL A 59 -31.74 15.22 -6.48
#